data_AF-A0A7W1JRE5-F1
#
_entry.id   AF-A0A7W1JRE5-F1
#
_cell.length_a   1.000
_cell.length_b   1.000
_cell.length_c   1.000
_cell.angle_alpha   90.00
_cell.angle_beta   90.00
_cell.angle_gamma   90.00
#
_symmetry.space_group_name_H-M   'P 1'
#
loop_
_entity.id
_entity.type
_entity.pdbx_description
1 polymer ?
#
loop_
_entity_poly.entity_id
_entity_poly.type
_entity_poly.pdbx_seq_one_letter_code
_entity_poly.pdbx_strand_id
1 'polypeptide(L)'
;IWAAPCGAVAWLLGSIHVGDLSLMAHASGFLDPLGHAIGLDGVILLAYIIAIPANEIVVPTILMAYMNVDRMIEIDNMVELKHLLVVEHNWTILTAVCLMLFSLLHNPCSTTLWTIYKETGSKKWTWVAALLPLAIAFAVCFVVAQVARLF
;
A
#
# COMPACT_ATOMS: atom_id res chain seq x y z
N ILE A 1 14.99 -7.69 10.08
CA ILE A 1 14.26 -8.93 10.45
C ILE A 1 12.78 -8.82 10.08
N TRP A 2 12.08 -7.77 10.51
CA TRP A 2 10.64 -7.58 10.21
C TRP A 2 10.29 -7.43 8.71
N ALA A 3 11.21 -6.96 7.87
CA ALA A 3 10.99 -6.86 6.41
C ALA A 3 11.03 -8.21 5.67
N ALA A 4 11.78 -9.21 6.18
CA ALA A 4 11.93 -10.51 5.54
C ALA A 4 10.60 -11.27 5.31
N PRO A 5 9.68 -11.37 6.30
CA PRO A 5 8.38 -12.01 6.07
C PRO A 5 7.53 -11.27 5.03
N CYS A 6 7.62 -9.94 4.94
CA CYS A 6 6.87 -9.17 3.95
C CYS A 6 7.36 -9.44 2.54
N GLY A 7 8.68 -9.46 2.34
CA GLY A 7 9.28 -9.78 1.05
C GLY A 7 8.94 -11.21 0.60
N ALA A 8 8.86 -12.17 1.53
CA ALA A 8 8.42 -13.53 1.21
C ALA A 8 6.95 -13.58 0.78
N VAL A 9 6.07 -12.80 1.44
CA VAL A 9 4.65 -12.69 1.03
C VAL A 9 4.53 -12.03 -0.35
N ALA A 10 5.21 -10.92 -0.58
CA ALA A 10 5.22 -10.25 -1.89
C ALA A 10 5.71 -11.21 -2.99
N TRP A 11 6.83 -11.92 -2.75
CA TRP A 11 7.39 -12.90 -3.68
C TRP A 11 6.41 -14.05 -3.96
N LEU A 12 5.74 -14.62 -2.95
CA LEU A 12 4.73 -15.66 -3.17
C LEU A 12 3.56 -15.15 -4.01
N LEU A 13 3.09 -13.93 -3.75
CA LEU A 13 1.98 -13.34 -4.51
C LEU A 13 2.36 -13.03 -5.96
N GLY A 14 3.61 -12.60 -6.21
CA GLY A 14 4.10 -12.34 -7.56
C GLY A 14 4.49 -13.60 -8.35
N SER A 15 4.97 -14.64 -7.66
CA SER A 15 5.45 -15.88 -8.30
C SER A 15 4.34 -16.88 -8.61
N ILE A 16 3.29 -16.94 -7.80
CA ILE A 16 2.16 -17.84 -8.04
C ILE A 16 1.25 -17.24 -9.11
N HIS A 17 1.07 -17.96 -10.22
CA HIS A 17 0.21 -17.56 -11.33
C HIS A 17 -1.06 -18.42 -11.35
N VAL A 18 -2.21 -17.77 -11.51
CA VAL A 18 -3.51 -18.42 -11.69
C VAL A 18 -4.03 -18.03 -13.08
N GLY A 19 -3.83 -18.93 -14.05
CA GLY A 19 -4.00 -18.59 -15.47
C GLY A 19 -2.87 -17.69 -15.96
N ASP A 20 -3.21 -16.60 -16.64
CA ASP A 20 -2.25 -15.63 -17.19
C ASP A 20 -1.89 -14.49 -16.21
N LEU A 21 -2.52 -14.45 -15.03
CA LEU A 21 -2.32 -13.39 -14.02
C LEU A 21 -1.62 -13.93 -12.77
N SER A 22 -0.77 -13.09 -12.17
CA SER A 22 -0.19 -13.35 -10.86
C SER A 22 -1.26 -13.22 -9.76
N LEU A 23 -1.05 -13.89 -8.63
CA LEU A 23 -1.93 -13.80 -7.46
C LEU A 23 -1.97 -12.36 -6.91
N MET A 24 -0.87 -11.63 -7.07
CA MET A 24 -0.77 -10.21 -6.79
C MET A 24 -1.73 -9.38 -7.65
N ALA A 25 -1.79 -9.62 -8.96
CA ALA A 25 -2.71 -8.94 -9.86
C ALA A 25 -4.18 -9.27 -9.55
N HIS A 26 -4.47 -10.51 -9.14
CA HIS A 26 -5.82 -10.88 -8.71
C HIS A 26 -6.21 -10.17 -7.41
N ALA A 27 -5.30 -10.12 -6.44
CA ALA A 27 -5.53 -9.47 -5.15
C ALA A 27 -5.65 -7.94 -5.28
N SER A 28 -4.83 -7.31 -6.12
CA SER A 28 -4.92 -5.87 -6.38
C SER A 28 -6.21 -5.54 -7.12
N GLY A 29 -6.61 -6.33 -8.11
CA GLY A 29 -7.89 -6.16 -8.82
C GLY A 29 -9.11 -6.26 -7.90
N PHE A 30 -9.06 -7.11 -6.87
CA PHE A 30 -10.12 -7.17 -5.85
C PHE A 30 -10.18 -5.91 -4.99
N LEU A 31 -9.03 -5.31 -4.68
CA LEU A 31 -8.93 -4.08 -3.88
C LEU A 31 -9.14 -2.81 -4.70
N ASP A 32 -9.15 -2.90 -6.01
CA ASP A 32 -9.19 -1.76 -6.92
C ASP A 32 -10.41 -0.85 -6.73
N PRO A 33 -11.65 -1.36 -6.58
CA PRO A 33 -12.81 -0.51 -6.29
C PRO A 33 -12.66 0.29 -5.00
N LEU A 34 -12.04 -0.30 -3.97
CA LEU A 34 -11.77 0.37 -2.69
C LEU A 34 -10.68 1.43 -2.86
N GLY A 35 -9.61 1.10 -3.58
CA GLY A 35 -8.51 2.01 -3.87
C GLY A 35 -9.02 3.25 -4.58
N HIS A 36 -9.74 3.04 -5.68
CA HIS A 36 -10.34 4.13 -6.43
C HIS A 36 -11.35 4.93 -5.60
N ALA A 37 -12.09 4.36 -4.66
CA ALA A 37 -13.00 5.13 -3.81
C ALA A 37 -12.27 6.20 -2.98
N ILE A 38 -11.03 5.93 -2.55
CA ILE A 38 -10.21 6.83 -1.74
C ILE A 38 -9.13 7.59 -2.54
N GLY A 39 -9.19 7.54 -3.87
CA GLY A 39 -8.23 8.22 -4.73
C GLY A 39 -6.88 7.49 -4.89
N LEU A 40 -6.81 6.24 -4.46
CA LEU A 40 -5.68 5.33 -4.71
C LEU A 40 -6.05 4.30 -5.80
N ASP A 41 -5.26 3.24 -5.88
CA ASP A 41 -5.46 2.05 -6.73
C ASP A 41 -5.37 0.81 -5.82
N GLY A 42 -6.00 -0.30 -6.22
CA GLY A 42 -5.89 -1.59 -5.55
C GLY A 42 -4.45 -2.09 -5.38
N VAL A 43 -3.54 -1.77 -6.30
CA VAL A 43 -2.10 -2.09 -6.16
C VAL A 43 -1.49 -1.38 -4.96
N ILE A 44 -1.76 -0.08 -4.81
CA ILE A 44 -1.22 0.74 -3.71
C ILE A 44 -1.75 0.22 -2.38
N LEU A 45 -3.04 -0.06 -2.29
CA LEU A 45 -3.64 -0.63 -1.09
C LEU A 45 -3.05 -2.00 -0.72
N LEU A 46 -2.89 -2.88 -1.71
CA LEU A 46 -2.28 -4.19 -1.49
C LEU A 46 -0.85 -4.04 -0.97
N ALA A 47 -0.08 -3.12 -1.55
CA ALA A 47 1.29 -2.85 -1.13
C ALA A 47 1.35 -2.42 0.35
N TYR A 48 0.45 -1.53 0.81
CA TYR A 48 0.37 -1.16 2.22
C TYR A 48 -0.01 -2.33 3.14
N ILE A 49 -0.90 -3.22 2.70
CA ILE A 49 -1.28 -4.42 3.48
C ILE A 49 -0.07 -5.35 3.65
N ILE A 50 0.70 -5.58 2.58
CA ILE A 50 1.91 -6.41 2.62
C ILE A 50 3.00 -5.74 3.46
N ALA A 51 3.11 -4.42 3.37
CA ALA A 51 4.13 -3.61 4.02
C ALA A 51 3.82 -3.24 5.48
N ILE A 52 2.74 -3.75 6.09
CA ILE A 52 2.44 -3.51 7.53
C ILE A 52 3.68 -3.70 8.44
N PRO A 53 4.52 -4.73 8.23
CA PRO A 53 5.70 -4.92 9.08
C PRO A 53 6.90 -4.02 8.75
N ALA A 54 6.99 -3.44 7.56
CA ALA A 54 8.11 -2.60 7.09
C ALA A 54 7.61 -1.56 6.05
N ASN A 55 7.71 -0.26 6.35
CA ASN A 55 7.14 0.79 5.47
C ASN A 55 8.01 1.11 4.26
N GLU A 56 9.31 0.87 4.37
CA GLU A 56 10.29 1.15 3.33
C GLU A 56 10.07 0.33 2.06
N ILE A 57 9.37 -0.82 2.15
CA ILE A 57 9.11 -1.69 1.00
C ILE A 57 7.81 -1.37 0.26
N VAL A 58 7.02 -0.37 0.70
CA VAL A 58 5.76 0.00 0.03
C VAL A 58 6.00 0.33 -1.44
N VAL A 59 6.94 1.24 -1.73
CA VAL A 59 7.22 1.68 -3.11
C VAL A 59 7.79 0.54 -3.97
N PRO A 60 8.80 -0.23 -3.52
CA PRO A 60 9.27 -1.40 -4.26
C PRO A 60 8.18 -2.44 -4.54
N THR A 61 7.22 -2.62 -3.62
CA THR A 61 6.09 -3.55 -3.79
C THR A 61 5.07 -3.05 -4.81
N ILE A 62 4.83 -1.72 -4.85
CA ILE A 62 4.01 -1.08 -5.90
C ILE A 62 4.63 -1.31 -7.28
N LEU A 63 5.94 -1.06 -7.40
CA LEU A 63 6.67 -1.24 -8.66
C LEU A 63 6.68 -2.71 -9.11
N MET A 64 6.90 -3.63 -8.18
CA MET A 64 6.81 -5.07 -8.42
C MET A 64 5.46 -5.48 -9.02
N ALA A 65 4.36 -4.97 -8.45
CA ALA A 65 3.01 -5.26 -8.94
C ALA A 65 2.74 -4.63 -10.32
N TYR A 66 3.12 -3.36 -10.52
CA TYR A 66 2.89 -2.65 -11.78
C TYR A 66 3.70 -3.20 -12.95
N MET A 67 4.90 -3.69 -12.69
CA MET A 67 5.74 -4.34 -13.69
C MET A 67 5.44 -5.84 -13.85
N ASN A 68 4.56 -6.39 -13.01
CA ASN A 68 4.21 -7.80 -12.94
C ASN A 68 5.45 -8.72 -12.88
N VAL A 69 6.38 -8.36 -12.00
CA VAL A 69 7.60 -9.13 -11.72
C VAL A 69 7.48 -9.83 -10.37
N ASP A 70 8.28 -10.86 -10.15
CA ASP A 70 8.28 -11.67 -8.93
C ASP A 70 9.20 -11.12 -7.83
N ARG A 71 9.90 -10.01 -8.08
CA ARG A 71 10.91 -9.43 -7.18
C ARG A 71 10.68 -7.93 -6.99
N MET A 72 10.97 -7.46 -5.79
CA MET A 72 10.97 -6.03 -5.48
C MET A 72 12.06 -5.31 -6.28
N ILE A 73 11.69 -4.21 -6.93
CA ILE A 73 12.56 -3.39 -7.78
C ILE A 73 12.55 -1.96 -7.25
N GLU A 74 13.69 -1.30 -7.36
CA GLU A 74 13.82 0.15 -7.22
C GLU A 74 14.23 0.74 -8.57
N ILE A 75 13.62 1.85 -8.96
CA ILE A 75 13.95 2.58 -10.19
C ILE A 75 14.68 3.86 -9.79
N ASP A 76 15.98 3.91 -10.06
CA ASP A 76 16.82 5.07 -9.74
C ASP A 76 16.58 6.26 -10.69
N ASN A 77 16.06 5.97 -11.90
CA ASN A 77 15.81 6.98 -12.92
C ASN A 77 14.41 7.61 -12.77
N MET A 78 14.37 8.88 -12.38
CA MET A 78 13.13 9.65 -12.22
C MET A 78 12.28 9.73 -13.49
N VAL A 79 12.90 9.68 -14.68
CA VAL A 79 12.18 9.72 -15.96
C VAL A 79 11.42 8.42 -16.18
N GLU A 80 12.07 7.28 -15.93
CA GLU A 80 11.44 5.95 -16.04
C GLU A 80 10.34 5.77 -14.99
N LEU A 81 10.61 6.18 -13.74
CA LEU A 81 9.61 6.13 -12.68
C LEU A 81 8.36 6.96 -13.03
N LYS A 82 8.56 8.19 -13.53
CA LYS A 82 7.46 9.04 -13.99
C LYS A 82 6.69 8.40 -15.15
N HIS A 83 7.40 7.80 -16.11
CA HIS A 83 6.78 7.13 -17.25
C HIS A 83 5.88 5.98 -16.78
N LEU A 84 6.41 5.08 -15.96
CA LEU A 84 5.66 3.96 -15.41
C LEU A 84 4.42 4.43 -14.62
N LEU A 85 4.60 5.34 -13.66
CA LEU A 85 3.50 5.74 -12.78
C LEU A 85 2.43 6.55 -13.52
N VAL A 86 2.83 7.57 -14.29
CA VAL A 86 1.89 8.54 -14.87
C VAL A 86 1.38 8.11 -16.25
N VAL A 87 2.25 7.54 -17.10
CA VAL A 87 1.89 7.20 -18.48
C VAL A 87 1.30 5.81 -18.57
N GLU A 88 1.90 4.82 -17.90
CA GLU A 88 1.43 3.42 -17.99
C GLU A 88 0.30 3.13 -17.01
N HIS A 89 0.43 3.60 -15.76
CA HIS A 89 -0.53 3.31 -14.68
C HIS A 89 -1.43 4.50 -14.30
N ASN A 90 -1.47 5.55 -15.14
CA ASN A 90 -2.39 6.68 -15.03
C ASN A 90 -2.42 7.39 -13.66
N TRP A 91 -1.28 7.47 -12.96
CA TRP A 91 -1.22 8.20 -11.70
C TRP A 91 -1.56 9.67 -11.91
N THR A 92 -2.60 10.10 -11.22
CA THR A 92 -3.02 11.49 -11.18
C THR A 92 -2.35 12.22 -10.02
N ILE A 93 -2.41 13.56 -10.03
CA ILE A 93 -2.02 14.36 -8.87
C ILE A 93 -2.84 13.96 -7.65
N LEU A 94 -4.12 13.62 -7.82
CA LEU A 94 -4.96 13.11 -6.75
C LEU A 94 -4.36 11.83 -6.14
N THR A 95 -3.95 10.87 -6.97
CA THR A 95 -3.32 9.62 -6.51
C THR A 95 -2.04 9.88 -5.73
N ALA A 96 -1.18 10.77 -6.24
CA ALA A 96 0.05 11.15 -5.54
C ALA A 96 -0.23 11.81 -4.18
N VAL A 97 -1.20 12.72 -4.11
CA VAL A 97 -1.59 13.41 -2.87
C VAL A 97 -2.20 12.43 -1.87
N CYS A 98 -3.16 11.59 -2.29
CA CYS A 98 -3.73 10.57 -1.43
C CYS A 98 -2.67 9.58 -0.94
N LEU A 99 -1.69 9.20 -1.76
CA LEU A 99 -0.61 8.30 -1.34
C LEU A 99 0.27 8.95 -0.26
N MET A 100 0.61 10.24 -0.42
CA MET A 100 1.37 10.98 0.59
C MET A 100 0.59 11.10 1.91
N LEU A 101 -0.70 11.44 1.85
CA LEU A 101 -1.57 11.52 3.02
C LEU A 101 -1.73 10.16 3.70
N PHE A 102 -1.97 9.11 2.92
CA PHE A 102 -2.08 7.75 3.44
C PHE A 102 -0.77 7.34 4.12
N SER A 103 0.38 7.55 3.48
CA SER A 103 1.71 7.29 4.06
C SER A 103 1.89 7.93 5.44
N LEU A 104 1.46 9.18 5.60
CA LEU A 104 1.62 9.95 6.83
C LEU A 104 0.64 9.52 7.94
N LEU A 105 -0.58 9.11 7.57
CA LEU A 105 -1.67 8.89 8.53
C LEU A 105 -1.88 7.42 8.90
N HIS A 106 -1.59 6.47 7.99
CA HIS A 106 -2.07 5.10 8.15
C HIS A 106 -1.36 4.29 9.24
N ASN A 107 -0.14 4.67 9.65
CA ASN A 107 0.72 3.71 10.35
C ASN A 107 1.31 4.12 11.70
N PRO A 108 1.09 3.26 12.71
CA PRO A 108 2.12 2.73 13.60
C PRO A 108 2.60 1.36 13.12
N CYS A 109 3.87 1.24 12.69
CA CYS A 109 4.42 -0.01 12.16
C CYS A 109 4.34 -1.16 13.17
N SER A 110 4.51 -2.40 12.69
CA SER A 110 4.41 -3.61 13.53
C SER A 110 5.22 -3.55 14.84
N THR A 111 6.40 -2.92 14.81
CA THR A 111 7.25 -2.73 15.98
C THR A 111 6.63 -1.78 17.01
N THR A 112 6.00 -0.69 16.56
CA THR A 112 5.26 0.23 17.43
C THR A 112 4.06 -0.45 18.07
N LEU A 113 3.27 -1.21 17.30
CA LEU A 113 2.15 -1.98 17.83
C LEU A 113 2.60 -3.02 18.85
N TRP A 114 3.72 -3.68 18.59
CA TRP A 114 4.33 -4.64 19.51
C TRP A 114 4.76 -3.99 20.82
N THR A 115 5.38 -2.81 20.77
CA THR A 115 5.74 -2.03 21.96
C THR A 115 4.50 -1.62 22.74
N ILE A 116 3.46 -1.09 22.08
CA ILE A 116 2.19 -0.74 22.73
C ILE A 116 1.59 -1.95 23.45
N TYR A 117 1.60 -3.12 22.81
CA TYR A 117 1.10 -4.34 23.43
C TYR A 117 1.91 -4.73 24.67
N LYS A 118 3.24 -4.65 24.61
CA LYS A 118 4.12 -4.97 25.74
C LYS A 118 3.95 -4.01 26.93
N GLU A 119 3.83 -2.72 26.67
CA GLU A 119 3.71 -1.69 27.70
C GLU A 119 2.30 -1.62 28.30
N THR A 120 1.26 -1.82 27.50
CA THR A 120 -0.13 -1.75 27.97
C THR A 120 -0.70 -3.08 28.45
N GLY A 121 -0.10 -4.20 28.03
CA GLY A 121 -0.63 -5.55 28.28
C GLY A 121 -2.00 -5.83 27.65
N SER A 122 -2.54 -4.90 26.84
CA SER A 122 -3.93 -4.93 26.39
C SER A 122 -4.04 -5.00 24.88
N LYS A 123 -4.55 -6.14 24.39
CA LYS A 123 -4.87 -6.32 22.96
C LYS A 123 -5.89 -5.30 22.46
N LYS A 124 -6.81 -4.84 23.32
CA LYS A 124 -7.82 -3.84 22.95
C LYS A 124 -7.16 -2.53 22.54
N TRP A 125 -6.20 -2.04 23.33
CA TRP A 125 -5.49 -0.78 23.06
C TRP A 125 -4.55 -0.90 21.88
N THR A 126 -3.93 -2.06 21.66
CA THR A 126 -3.14 -2.31 20.45
C THR A 126 -3.99 -2.25 19.18
N TRP A 127 -5.18 -2.87 19.18
CA TRP A 127 -6.09 -2.80 18.03
C TRP A 127 -6.61 -1.39 17.79
N VAL A 128 -6.94 -0.64 18.83
CA VAL A 128 -7.32 0.78 18.70
C VAL A 128 -6.17 1.59 18.10
N ALA A 129 -4.94 1.39 18.57
CA ALA A 129 -3.77 2.08 18.05
C ALA A 129 -3.49 1.73 16.57
N ALA A 130 -3.84 0.53 16.10
CA ALA A 130 -3.72 0.16 14.69
C ALA A 130 -4.87 0.71 13.83
N LEU A 131 -6.12 0.50 14.27
CA LEU A 131 -7.31 0.75 13.47
C LEU A 131 -7.72 2.22 13.43
N LEU A 132 -7.46 2.99 14.50
CA LEU A 132 -7.85 4.40 14.55
C LEU A 132 -7.06 5.25 13.53
N PRO A 133 -5.71 5.18 13.45
CA PRO A 133 -4.96 5.91 12.43
C PRO A 133 -5.33 5.45 11.01
N LEU A 134 -5.52 4.14 10.82
CA LEU A 134 -5.96 3.59 9.54
C LEU A 134 -7.32 4.18 9.12
N ALA A 135 -8.31 4.18 10.02
CA ALA A 135 -9.62 4.76 9.74
C ALA A 135 -9.54 6.25 9.40
N ILE A 136 -8.67 7.01 10.09
CA ILE A 136 -8.42 8.42 9.79
C ILE A 136 -7.80 8.57 8.40
N ALA A 137 -6.80 7.76 8.05
CA ALA A 137 -6.17 7.79 6.74
C ALA A 137 -7.17 7.52 5.60
N PHE A 138 -8.01 6.48 5.77
CA PHE A 138 -9.09 6.18 4.83
C PHE A 138 -10.09 7.34 4.71
N ALA A 139 -10.54 7.91 5.84
CA ALA A 139 -11.49 9.01 5.84
C ALA A 139 -10.92 10.27 5.16
N VAL A 140 -9.68 10.64 5.47
CA VAL A 140 -9.01 11.80 4.86
C VAL A 140 -8.83 11.60 3.36
N CYS A 141 -8.30 10.45 2.94
CA CYS A 141 -8.10 10.17 1.51
C CYS A 141 -9.44 10.12 0.76
N PHE A 142 -10.48 9.53 1.37
CA PHE A 142 -11.83 9.54 0.82
C PHE A 142 -12.36 10.96 0.62
N VAL A 143 -12.30 11.81 1.65
CA VAL A 143 -12.77 13.21 1.54
C VAL A 143 -12.00 13.95 0.46
N VAL A 144 -10.67 13.85 0.43
CA VAL A 144 -9.83 14.51 -0.58
C VAL A 144 -10.18 14.01 -1.99
N ALA A 145 -10.37 12.70 -2.17
CA ALA A 145 -10.74 12.12 -3.46
C ALA A 145 -12.12 12.55 -3.93
N GLN A 146 -13.12 12.59 -3.04
CA GLN A 146 -14.46 13.05 -3.42
C GLN A 146 -14.45 14.54 -3.75
N VAL A 147 -13.79 15.37 -2.94
CA VAL A 147 -13.68 16.81 -3.21
C VAL A 147 -12.97 17.06 -4.54
N ALA A 148 -11.83 16.41 -4.79
CA ALA A 148 -11.08 16.59 -6.03
C ALA A 148 -11.81 16.07 -7.28
N ARG A 149 -12.80 15.17 -7.14
CA ARG A 149 -13.64 14.69 -8.24
C ARG A 149 -14.88 15.56 -8.50
N LEU A 150 -15.28 16.37 -7.51
CA LEU A 150 -16.39 17.31 -7.64
C LEU A 150 -16.02 18.58 -8.39
N PHE A 151 -14.72 18.93 -8.40
CA PHE A 151 -14.15 20.06 -9.13
C PHE A 151 -13.47 19.58 -10.41
#